data_AF-A0A6L8BEE7-F1
#
_entry.id   AF-A0A6L8BEE7-F1
#
_cell.length_a   1.000
_cell.length_b   1.000
_cell.length_c   1.000
_cell.angle_alpha   90.00
_cell.angle_beta   90.00
_cell.angle_gamma   90.00
#
_symmetry.space_group_name_H-M   'P 1'
#
loop_
_entity.id
_entity.type
_entity.pdbx_description
1 polymer ?
#
loop_
_entity_poly.entity_id
_entity_poly.type
_entity_poly.pdbx_seq_one_letter_code
_entity_poly.pdbx_strand_id
1 'polypeptide(L)'
;MNRNRSRGPNTGQRRQGEPARRRYGDGGPATSRYGYGDRVLVQAHFPPGHIRAPYYTRGHTGEVVKITGPFPNAEERAYGRVGAPEPLYRVRFRQHDLWPDYTGCADDTLVADIYEHWLEPGNRP
;
A
#
# COMPACT_ATOMS: atom_id res chain seq x y z
N MET A 1 -26.00 -30.13 65.10
CA MET A 1 -24.77 -29.38 64.77
C MET A 1 -24.27 -29.76 63.37
N ASN A 2 -23.85 -28.76 62.58
CA ASN A 2 -23.16 -28.79 61.27
C ASN A 2 -23.92 -29.34 60.04
N ARG A 3 -24.45 -28.49 59.15
CA ARG A 3 -23.80 -27.59 58.14
C ARG A 3 -23.36 -28.34 56.88
N ASN A 4 -24.27 -28.45 55.90
CA ASN A 4 -23.90 -28.77 54.52
C ASN A 4 -23.82 -27.45 53.72
N ARG A 5 -22.62 -27.12 53.23
CA ARG A 5 -22.29 -25.83 52.60
C ARG A 5 -22.77 -25.79 51.16
N SER A 6 -23.43 -24.67 50.84
CA SER A 6 -23.84 -24.23 49.52
C SER A 6 -22.67 -24.15 48.54
N ARG A 7 -22.93 -24.60 47.30
CA ARG A 7 -22.06 -24.42 46.13
C ARG A 7 -21.87 -22.92 45.88
N GLY A 8 -20.62 -22.47 45.86
CA GLY A 8 -20.27 -21.08 45.55
C GLY A 8 -20.42 -20.77 44.05
N PRO A 9 -20.64 -19.49 43.69
CA PRO A 9 -20.58 -19.06 42.30
C PRO A 9 -19.11 -18.96 41.85
N ASN A 10 -18.78 -19.62 40.74
CA ASN A 10 -17.47 -19.51 40.11
C ASN A 10 -17.40 -18.23 39.27
N THR A 11 -16.97 -17.14 39.88
CA THR A 11 -16.61 -15.89 39.18
C THR A 11 -15.16 -16.02 38.69
N GLY A 12 -14.99 -16.72 37.56
CA GLY A 12 -13.68 -16.99 36.96
C GLY A 12 -13.33 -16.03 35.83
N GLN A 13 -12.69 -14.93 36.19
CA GLN A 13 -11.62 -14.22 35.47
C GLN A 13 -11.69 -14.06 33.94
N ARG A 14 -11.81 -12.78 33.57
CA ARG A 14 -11.42 -12.15 32.29
C ARG A 14 -10.23 -12.87 31.65
N ARG A 15 -10.45 -13.52 30.51
CA ARG A 15 -9.36 -13.98 29.67
C ARG A 15 -8.73 -12.78 28.97
N GLN A 16 -7.44 -12.67 29.25
CA GLN A 16 -6.44 -11.77 28.70
C GLN A 16 -6.60 -11.60 27.18
N GLY A 17 -6.48 -10.36 26.71
CA GLY A 17 -6.62 -10.00 25.32
C GLY A 17 -5.63 -10.75 24.44
N GLU A 18 -6.15 -11.35 23.37
CA GLU A 18 -5.35 -11.67 22.20
C GLU A 18 -4.67 -10.38 21.71
N PRO A 19 -3.38 -10.39 21.35
CA PRO A 19 -2.83 -9.27 20.61
C PRO A 19 -3.57 -9.22 19.27
N ALA A 20 -4.31 -8.12 19.05
CA ALA A 20 -4.92 -7.83 17.77
C ALA A 20 -3.84 -8.01 16.70
N ARG A 21 -4.06 -8.93 15.76
CA ARG A 21 -3.20 -9.09 14.60
C ARG A 21 -3.12 -7.72 13.94
N ARG A 22 -1.99 -7.01 14.08
CA ARG A 22 -1.75 -5.74 13.39
C ARG A 22 -1.98 -6.03 11.91
N ARG A 23 -3.04 -5.44 11.35
CA ARG A 23 -3.27 -5.48 9.90
C ARG A 23 -2.06 -4.79 9.27
N TYR A 24 -1.48 -5.40 8.24
CA TYR A 24 -0.54 -4.69 7.37
C TYR A 24 -1.24 -3.40 6.91
N GLY A 25 -0.71 -2.23 7.28
CA GLY A 25 -1.31 -0.92 6.98
C GLY A 25 -1.68 -0.04 8.18
N ASP A 26 -1.42 -0.47 9.42
CA ASP A 26 -1.79 0.29 10.64
C ASP A 26 -0.76 1.39 11.03
N GLY A 27 0.06 1.84 10.07
CA GLY A 27 0.76 3.11 10.21
C GLY A 27 -0.31 4.20 10.30
N GLY A 28 -0.22 5.11 11.28
CA GLY A 28 -1.13 6.25 11.36
C GLY A 28 -1.22 7.01 10.01
N PRO A 29 -2.26 7.83 9.79
CA PRO A 29 -2.55 8.35 8.46
C PRO A 29 -1.37 9.17 7.93
N ALA A 30 -0.64 8.62 6.97
CA ALA A 30 0.14 9.42 6.04
C ALA A 30 -0.88 10.14 5.16
N THR A 31 -0.85 11.47 5.15
CA THR A 31 -1.73 12.29 4.31
C THR A 31 -1.42 11.99 2.85
N SER A 32 -2.36 11.36 2.14
CA SER A 32 -2.25 11.03 0.72
C SER A 32 -2.32 12.30 -0.13
N ARG A 33 -1.33 12.52 -1.00
CA ARG A 33 -1.29 13.63 -1.98
C ARG A 33 -2.25 13.43 -3.15
N TYR A 34 -2.57 12.17 -3.49
CA TYR A 34 -3.41 11.81 -4.63
C TYR A 34 -4.69 11.07 -4.20
N GLY A 35 -5.75 11.26 -4.98
CA GLY A 35 -7.07 10.63 -4.84
C GLY A 35 -7.36 9.59 -5.93
N TYR A 36 -8.49 8.87 -5.79
CA TYR A 36 -9.00 8.01 -6.86
C TYR A 36 -9.32 8.83 -8.12
N GLY A 37 -8.91 8.34 -9.28
CA GLY A 37 -9.10 8.98 -10.59
C GLY A 37 -8.04 10.02 -10.94
N ASP A 38 -7.13 10.37 -10.01
CA ASP A 38 -6.06 11.31 -10.32
C ASP A 38 -5.06 10.71 -11.33
N ARG A 39 -4.65 11.55 -12.27
CA ARG A 39 -3.56 11.22 -13.20
C ARG A 39 -2.24 11.46 -12.49
N VAL A 40 -1.33 10.50 -12.56
CA VAL A 40 -0.02 10.55 -11.93
C VAL A 40 1.07 10.11 -12.90
N LEU A 41 2.19 10.81 -12.90
CA LEU A 41 3.39 10.44 -13.65
C LEU A 41 4.33 9.67 -12.71
N VAL A 42 4.79 8.49 -13.14
CA VAL A 42 5.87 7.80 -12.44
C VAL A 42 7.20 8.44 -12.85
N GLN A 43 8.00 8.87 -11.88
CA GLN A 43 9.27 9.53 -12.17
C GLN A 43 10.22 8.66 -13.01
N ALA A 44 10.92 9.28 -13.96
CA ALA A 44 11.77 8.61 -14.94
C ALA A 44 13.22 8.33 -14.48
N HIS A 45 13.57 8.66 -13.24
CA HIS A 45 14.96 8.63 -12.79
C HIS A 45 15.42 7.21 -12.37
N PHE A 46 16.74 7.02 -12.30
CA PHE A 46 17.41 5.74 -12.03
C PHE A 46 18.41 5.89 -10.87
N PRO A 47 17.91 6.08 -9.63
CA PRO A 47 18.78 6.20 -8.49
C PRO A 47 19.49 4.87 -8.22
N PRO A 48 20.69 4.86 -7.63
CA PRO A 48 21.30 3.61 -7.19
C PRO A 48 20.50 3.03 -6.02
N GLY A 49 20.31 1.71 -6.00
CA GLY A 49 19.79 0.99 -4.83
C GLY A 49 18.60 0.09 -5.13
N HIS A 50 17.90 -0.34 -4.07
CA HIS A 50 16.72 -1.19 -4.16
C HIS A 50 15.49 -0.36 -4.52
N ILE A 51 15.03 -0.44 -5.76
CA ILE A 51 13.87 0.33 -6.23
C ILE A 51 12.64 -0.56 -6.37
N ARG A 52 11.49 -0.03 -5.98
CA ARG A 52 10.19 -0.72 -6.09
C ARG A 52 9.29 -0.22 -7.21
N ALA A 53 9.54 0.96 -7.78
CA ALA A 53 8.88 1.38 -9.01
C ALA A 53 9.37 0.54 -10.21
N PRO A 54 8.49 -0.25 -10.85
CA PRO A 54 8.85 -1.08 -11.98
C PRO A 54 9.43 -0.25 -13.13
N TYR A 55 10.46 -0.75 -13.78
CA TYR A 55 11.14 -0.03 -14.87
C TYR A 55 10.17 0.41 -15.97
N TYR A 56 9.30 -0.50 -16.42
CA TYR A 56 8.38 -0.25 -17.52
C TYR A 56 7.31 0.81 -17.22
N THR A 57 7.06 1.17 -15.95
CA THR A 57 6.10 2.23 -15.61
C THR A 57 6.75 3.61 -15.56
N ARG A 58 8.08 3.70 -15.44
CA ARG A 58 8.78 4.98 -15.26
C ARG A 58 8.67 5.86 -16.50
N GLY A 59 8.44 7.15 -16.31
CA GLY A 59 8.17 8.10 -17.38
C GLY A 59 6.76 8.01 -17.98
N HIS A 60 5.90 7.12 -17.49
CA HIS A 60 4.55 6.93 -18.01
C HIS A 60 3.49 7.50 -17.06
N THR A 61 2.42 8.04 -17.65
CA THR A 61 1.26 8.53 -16.89
C THR A 61 0.27 7.40 -16.68
N GLY A 62 -0.18 7.22 -15.45
CA GLY A 62 -1.26 6.31 -15.08
C GLY A 62 -2.39 7.02 -14.36
N GLU A 63 -3.37 6.25 -13.92
CA GLU A 63 -4.51 6.71 -13.13
C GLU A 63 -4.56 5.98 -11.79
N VAL A 64 -4.72 6.70 -10.69
CA VAL A 64 -4.89 6.10 -9.36
C VAL A 64 -6.25 5.41 -9.29
N VAL A 65 -6.26 4.08 -9.13
CA VAL A 65 -7.50 3.29 -8.99
C VAL A 65 -7.74 2.81 -7.56
N LYS A 66 -6.77 2.97 -6.66
CA LYS A 66 -6.92 2.73 -5.22
C LYS A 66 -5.80 3.39 -4.42
N ILE A 67 -6.16 3.96 -3.27
CA ILE A 67 -5.22 4.29 -2.19
C ILE A 67 -5.16 3.06 -1.28
N THR A 68 -4.05 2.33 -1.27
CA THR A 68 -3.91 1.08 -0.48
C THR A 68 -3.70 1.40 1.00
N GLY A 69 -3.09 2.55 1.30
CA GLY A 69 -2.81 3.02 2.66
C GLY A 69 -1.32 3.22 2.91
N PRO A 70 -0.93 3.53 4.16
CA PRO A 70 0.47 3.70 4.52
C PRO A 70 1.18 2.35 4.68
N PHE A 71 2.29 2.15 3.96
CA PHE A 71 3.16 0.97 4.08
C PHE A 71 4.59 1.39 4.40
N PRO A 72 5.34 0.60 5.18
CA PRO A 72 6.77 0.86 5.36
C PRO A 72 7.49 0.92 4.01
N ASN A 73 8.30 1.95 3.78
CA ASN A 73 9.09 2.07 2.55
C ASN A 73 9.96 0.82 2.34
N ALA A 74 9.64 0.05 1.29
CA ALA A 74 10.30 -1.21 0.99
C ALA A 74 11.75 -1.03 0.49
N GLU A 75 12.10 0.15 -0.05
CA GLU A 75 13.46 0.51 -0.48
C GLU A 75 14.37 0.68 0.74
N GLU A 76 13.91 1.39 1.77
CA GLU A 76 14.63 1.51 3.05
C GLU A 76 14.72 0.17 3.79
N ARG A 77 13.64 -0.63 3.76
CA ARG A 77 13.62 -1.95 4.40
C ARG A 77 14.61 -2.93 3.78
N ALA A 78 14.92 -2.82 2.49
CA ALA A 78 15.93 -3.66 1.85
C ALA A 78 17.33 -3.47 2.47
N TYR A 79 17.57 -2.33 3.12
CA TYR A 79 18.79 -2.02 3.85
C TYR A 79 18.66 -2.15 5.37
N GLY A 80 17.58 -2.77 5.86
CA GLY A 80 17.33 -2.95 7.29
C GLY A 80 16.96 -1.66 8.04
N ARG A 81 16.65 -0.58 7.33
CA ARG A 81 16.28 0.71 7.92
C ARG A 81 14.77 0.75 8.17
N VAL A 82 14.39 1.46 9.23
CA VAL A 82 12.99 1.69 9.58
C VAL A 82 12.63 3.11 9.14
N GLY A 83 12.07 3.22 7.93
CA GLY A 83 11.51 4.48 7.42
C GLY A 83 10.11 4.74 7.97
N ALA A 84 9.67 6.00 7.86
CA ALA A 84 8.27 6.33 8.08
C ALA A 84 7.37 5.57 7.07
N PRO A 85 6.15 5.19 7.44
CA PRO A 85 5.19 4.66 6.49
C PRO A 85 4.87 5.69 5.40
N GLU A 86 4.76 5.23 4.17
CA GLU A 86 4.45 6.07 3.01
C GLU A 86 3.17 5.58 2.31
N PRO A 87 2.36 6.49 1.73
CA PRO A 87 1.19 6.09 0.96
C PRO A 87 1.58 5.22 -0.24
N LEU A 88 0.86 4.11 -0.39
CA LEU A 88 0.98 3.20 -1.52
C LEU A 88 -0.29 3.28 -2.38
N TYR A 89 -0.11 3.45 -3.68
CA TYR A 89 -1.19 3.57 -4.65
C TYR A 89 -1.22 2.39 -5.59
N ARG A 90 -2.41 1.97 -5.97
CA ARG A 90 -2.61 1.13 -7.13
C ARG A 90 -2.84 2.03 -8.34
N VAL A 91 -1.91 2.02 -9.28
CA VAL A 91 -1.94 2.85 -10.48
C VAL A 91 -2.20 1.97 -11.70
N ARG A 92 -3.18 2.35 -12.50
CA ARG A 92 -3.58 1.68 -13.75
C ARG A 92 -2.95 2.40 -14.95
N PHE A 93 -2.37 1.62 -15.83
CA PHE A 93 -1.78 2.04 -17.10
C PHE A 93 -2.44 1.27 -18.23
N ARG A 94 -2.58 1.90 -19.41
CA ARG A 94 -2.97 1.17 -20.60
C ARG A 94 -1.73 0.44 -21.14
N GLN A 95 -1.90 -0.80 -21.61
CA GLN A 95 -0.78 -1.59 -22.11
C GLN A 95 -0.08 -0.91 -23.30
N HIS A 96 -0.85 -0.28 -24.21
CA HIS A 96 -0.29 0.47 -25.34
C HIS A 96 0.49 1.73 -24.94
N ASP A 97 0.22 2.31 -23.77
CA ASP A 97 1.00 3.44 -23.28
C ASP A 97 2.37 2.97 -22.80
N LEU A 98 2.47 1.76 -22.24
CA LEU A 98 3.71 1.19 -21.70
C LEU A 98 4.57 0.49 -22.76
N TRP A 99 3.92 -0.10 -23.78
CA TRP A 99 4.56 -0.90 -24.81
C TRP A 99 4.02 -0.48 -26.19
N PRO A 100 4.79 0.30 -26.97
CA PRO A 100 4.38 0.76 -28.30
C PRO A 100 4.01 -0.36 -29.28
N ASP A 101 4.67 -1.52 -29.16
CA ASP A 101 4.45 -2.68 -30.02
C ASP A 101 3.42 -3.67 -29.45
N TYR A 102 2.60 -3.24 -28.47
CA TYR A 102 1.58 -4.10 -27.88
C TYR A 102 0.45 -4.40 -28.87
N THR A 103 0.28 -5.68 -29.21
CA THR A 103 -0.72 -6.16 -30.19
C THR A 103 -1.99 -6.74 -29.55
N GLY A 104 -2.19 -6.57 -28.24
CA GLY A 104 -3.35 -7.07 -27.50
C GLY A 104 -4.59 -6.18 -27.64
N CYS A 105 -5.57 -6.36 -26.76
CA CYS A 105 -6.79 -5.55 -26.79
C CYS A 105 -6.47 -4.08 -26.41
N ALA A 106 -7.11 -3.12 -27.07
CA ALA A 106 -6.92 -1.70 -26.80
C ALA A 106 -7.29 -1.31 -25.35
N ASP A 107 -8.19 -2.08 -24.73
CA ASP A 107 -8.65 -1.89 -23.36
C ASP A 107 -7.84 -2.65 -22.31
N ASP A 108 -6.80 -3.40 -22.72
CA ASP A 108 -5.96 -4.12 -21.78
C ASP A 108 -5.15 -3.14 -20.93
N THR A 109 -5.13 -3.41 -19.62
CA THR A 109 -4.47 -2.55 -18.65
C THR A 109 -3.51 -3.33 -17.78
N LEU A 110 -2.47 -2.64 -17.32
CA LEU A 110 -1.59 -3.09 -16.25
C LEU A 110 -1.88 -2.29 -15.00
N VAL A 111 -1.86 -2.96 -13.86
CA VAL A 111 -2.02 -2.32 -12.57
C VAL A 111 -0.79 -2.61 -11.70
N ALA A 112 -0.14 -1.56 -11.23
CA ALA A 112 1.05 -1.65 -10.37
C ALA A 112 0.84 -0.89 -9.06
N ASP A 113 1.46 -1.41 -7.99
CA ASP A 113 1.50 -0.72 -6.70
C ASP A 113 2.75 0.19 -6.65
N ILE A 114 2.56 1.51 -6.52
CA ILE A 114 3.61 2.54 -6.59
C ILE A 114 3.54 3.43 -5.36
N TYR A 115 4.68 3.66 -4.69
CA TYR A 115 4.77 4.55 -3.52
C TYR A 115 4.64 6.02 -3.92
N GLU A 116 4.12 6.85 -3.02
CA GLU A 116 3.88 8.27 -3.27
C GLU A 116 5.12 9.04 -3.74
N HIS A 117 6.31 8.73 -3.22
CA HIS A 117 7.55 9.43 -3.57
C HIS A 117 7.98 9.22 -5.03
N TRP A 118 7.49 8.16 -5.68
CA TRP A 118 7.71 7.90 -7.11
C TRP A 118 6.73 8.63 -8.01
N LEU A 119 5.71 9.30 -7.45
CA LEU A 119 4.64 9.93 -8.20
C LEU A 119 4.77 11.45 -8.23
N GLU A 120 4.48 12.00 -9.40
CA GLU A 120 4.27 13.41 -9.66
C GLU A 120 2.85 13.63 -10.20
N PRO A 121 2.27 14.84 -10.08
CA PRO A 121 1.00 15.15 -10.73
C PRO A 121 1.09 14.88 -12.24
N GLY A 122 0.26 13.98 -12.75
CA GLY A 122 0.13 13.76 -14.17
C GLY A 122 -0.70 14.87 -14.78
N ASN A 123 -0.31 15.35 -15.97
CA ASN A 123 -1.08 16.39 -16.63
C ASN A 123 -2.51 15.87 -16.87
N ARG A 124 -3.52 16.63 -16.42
CA ARG A 124 -4.92 16.34 -16.75
C ARG A 124 -5.09 16.74 -18.23
N PRO A 125 -5.60 15.86 -19.11
CA PRO A 125 -5.87 16.25 -20.49
C PRO A 125 -6.84 17.43 -20.57
#